data_AF-A0A7S0NSD4-F1
#
_entry.id   AF-A0A7S0NSD4-F1
#
_cell.length_a   1.000
_cell.length_b   1.000
_cell.length_c   1.000
_cell.angle_alpha   90.00
_cell.angle_beta   90.00
_cell.angle_gamma   90.00
#
_symmetry.space_group_name_H-M   'P 1'
#
loop_
_entity.id
_entity.type
_entity.pdbx_description
1 polymer ?
#
loop_
_entity_poly.entity_id
_entity_poly.type
_entity_poly.pdbx_seq_one_letter_code
_entity_poly.pdbx_strand_id
1 'polypeptide(L)'
;RFPTADAGCIADGDACEVHGDTCLCDTVVATQLVFQSYWAVPTAAEVLAQLQIGSPPPGAFDVGLYTKCTTAPCFAASDVEVFTRLGGVFDESTIFKVEAPDG
;
A
#
# COMPACT_ATOMS: atom_id res chain seq x y z
N ARG A 1 -7.33 -4.62 19.82
CA ARG A 1 -8.40 -5.38 20.52
C ARG A 1 -9.37 -5.83 19.45
N PHE A 2 -9.53 -7.14 19.25
CA PHE A 2 -10.45 -7.67 18.24
C PHE A 2 -11.87 -7.77 18.84
N PRO A 3 -12.94 -7.65 18.03
CA PRO A 3 -14.30 -7.87 18.51
C PRO A 3 -14.47 -9.32 18.98
N THR A 4 -15.03 -9.53 20.17
CA THR A 4 -15.39 -10.86 20.70
C THR A 4 -16.91 -11.01 20.75
N ALA A 5 -17.41 -12.21 20.43
CA ALA A 5 -18.83 -12.50 20.32
C ALA A 5 -19.62 -12.36 21.63
N ASP A 6 -18.94 -12.40 22.79
CA ASP A 6 -19.55 -12.44 24.13
C ASP A 6 -20.44 -11.24 24.47
N ALA A 7 -20.26 -10.09 23.80
CA ALA A 7 -21.04 -8.87 24.01
C ALA A 7 -21.92 -8.50 22.80
N GLY A 8 -22.05 -9.41 21.83
CA GLY A 8 -22.58 -9.12 20.50
C GLY A 8 -21.54 -8.46 19.61
N CYS A 9 -21.59 -8.72 18.30
CA CYS A 9 -20.75 -8.08 17.31
C CYS A 9 -21.24 -6.65 17.01
N ILE A 10 -21.34 -5.81 18.06
CA ILE A 10 -21.82 -4.44 17.96
C ILE A 10 -20.73 -3.60 17.28
N ALA A 11 -20.74 -3.60 15.95
CA ALA A 11 -20.20 -2.51 15.17
C ALA A 11 -21.29 -1.45 15.02
N ASP A 12 -20.94 -0.18 15.21
CA ASP A 12 -21.79 0.95 14.81
C ASP A 12 -22.20 0.76 13.33
N GLY A 13 -23.44 0.31 13.09
CA GLY A 13 -24.00 0.07 11.74
C GLY A 13 -23.87 -1.38 11.24
N ASP A 14 -24.73 -2.28 11.73
CA ASP A 14 -25.34 -3.49 11.12
C ASP A 14 -24.51 -4.49 10.27
N ALA A 15 -23.19 -4.37 10.16
CA ALA A 15 -22.40 -5.16 9.22
C ALA A 15 -21.74 -6.42 9.82
N CYS A 16 -21.98 -6.76 11.09
CA CYS A 16 -21.27 -7.86 11.75
C CYS A 16 -22.20 -8.86 12.43
N GLU A 17 -22.02 -10.15 12.14
CA GLU A 17 -22.72 -11.26 12.77
C GLU A 17 -21.80 -12.15 13.61
N VAL A 18 -22.37 -12.80 14.62
CA VAL A 18 -21.65 -13.76 15.45
C VAL A 18 -21.45 -15.06 14.66
N HIS A 19 -20.20 -15.51 14.53
CA HIS A 19 -19.83 -16.76 13.89
C HIS A 19 -19.01 -17.63 14.86
N GLY A 20 -19.70 -18.39 15.71
CA GLY A 20 -19.08 -19.14 16.80
C GLY A 20 -18.57 -18.20 17.90
N ASP A 21 -17.29 -18.33 18.28
CA ASP A 21 -16.63 -17.48 19.27
C ASP A 21 -16.05 -16.18 18.65
N THR A 22 -16.24 -15.96 17.35
CA THR A 22 -15.71 -14.81 16.61
C THR A 22 -16.80 -13.99 15.94
N CYS A 23 -16.46 -12.78 15.50
CA CYS A 23 -17.33 -11.94 14.68
C CYS A 23 -16.94 -12.07 13.20
N LEU A 24 -17.94 -12.24 12.35
CA LEU A 24 -17.84 -12.11 10.90
C LEU A 24 -18.44 -10.77 10.50
N CYS A 25 -17.64 -9.91 9.88
CA CYS A 25 -18.08 -8.59 9.44
C CYS A 25 -18.01 -8.47 7.93
N ASP A 26 -19.01 -7.83 7.33
CA ASP A 26 -18.92 -7.29 6.00
C ASP A 26 -17.82 -6.23 5.98
N THR A 27 -16.97 -6.29 4.96
CA THR A 27 -15.91 -5.33 4.75
C THR A 27 -16.08 -4.71 3.39
N VAL A 28 -15.99 -3.38 3.32
CA VAL A 28 -15.99 -2.66 2.06
C VAL A 28 -14.54 -2.35 1.71
N VAL A 29 -14.05 -2.98 0.64
CA VAL A 29 -12.75 -2.63 0.06
C VAL A 29 -12.98 -1.49 -0.92
N ALA A 30 -12.31 -0.37 -0.68
CA ALA A 30 -12.32 0.78 -1.59
C ALA A 30 -10.90 1.07 -2.06
N THR A 31 -10.75 1.33 -3.36
CA THR A 31 -9.48 1.79 -3.95
C THR A 31 -9.55 3.31 -4.09
N GLN A 32 -8.57 4.00 -3.51
CA GLN A 32 -8.45 5.45 -3.60
C GLN A 32 -7.05 5.85 -4.07
N LEU A 33 -6.99 6.83 -4.98
CA LEU A 33 -5.75 7.41 -5.44
C LEU A 33 -5.17 8.35 -4.36
N VAL A 34 -4.10 7.94 -3.70
CA VAL A 34 -3.41 8.75 -2.67
C VAL A 34 -2.36 9.69 -3.25
N PHE A 35 -1.81 9.37 -4.42
CA PHE A 35 -0.89 10.22 -5.17
C PHE A 35 -1.51 10.64 -6.50
N GLN A 36 -1.83 11.93 -6.64
CA GLN A 36 -2.55 12.46 -7.81
C GLN A 36 -1.64 12.96 -8.95
N SER A 37 -0.34 13.11 -8.68
CA SER A 37 0.61 13.71 -9.60
C SER A 37 1.40 12.64 -10.35
N TYR A 38 1.08 12.45 -11.64
CA TYR A 38 1.81 11.53 -12.53
C TYR A 38 3.29 11.91 -12.77
N TRP A 39 3.65 13.16 -12.49
CA TRP A 39 4.98 13.72 -12.75
C TRP A 39 5.82 13.93 -11.48
N ALA A 40 5.24 13.67 -10.31
CA ALA A 40 5.90 13.87 -9.04
C ALA A 40 6.04 12.54 -8.31
N VAL A 41 7.27 12.13 -8.05
CA VAL A 41 7.54 11.04 -7.12
C VAL A 41 7.34 11.58 -5.70
N PRO A 42 6.54 10.91 -4.85
CA PRO A 42 6.39 11.30 -3.46
C PRO A 42 7.73 11.16 -2.71
N THR A 43 7.93 12.01 -1.71
CA THR A 43 9.06 11.89 -0.77
C THR A 43 8.95 10.64 0.08
N ALA A 44 10.04 10.19 0.71
CA ALA A 44 10.00 9.05 1.61
C ALA A 44 9.01 9.26 2.78
N ALA A 45 8.91 10.50 3.29
CA ALA A 45 7.96 10.85 4.34
C ALA A 45 6.50 10.71 3.89
N GLU A 46 6.17 11.11 2.67
CA GLU A 46 4.83 10.95 2.10
C GLU A 46 4.50 9.48 1.83
N VAL A 47 5.47 8.71 1.33
CA VAL A 47 5.35 7.25 1.16
C VAL A 47 5.03 6.59 2.49
N LEU A 48 5.79 6.88 3.55
CA LEU A 48 5.59 6.29 4.88
C LEU A 48 4.27 6.73 5.54
N ALA A 49 3.79 7.94 5.25
CA ALA A 49 2.52 8.45 5.80
C ALA A 49 1.28 7.83 5.12
N GLN A 50 1.34 7.61 3.80
CA GLN A 50 0.19 7.16 2.99
C GLN A 50 0.19 5.63 2.78
N LEU A 51 1.35 5.01 2.57
CA LEU A 51 1.49 3.59 2.29
C LEU A 51 1.84 2.82 3.55
N GLN A 52 0.81 2.55 4.36
CA GLN A 52 0.96 1.87 5.66
C GLN A 52 1.22 0.36 5.52
N ILE A 53 0.87 -0.22 4.37
CA ILE A 53 1.11 -1.63 4.06
C ILE A 53 2.26 -1.69 3.04
N GLY A 54 3.31 -2.40 3.40
CA GLY A 54 4.47 -2.61 2.53
C GLY A 54 4.20 -3.58 1.38
N SER A 55 5.11 -3.59 0.41
CA SER A 55 5.16 -4.58 -0.67
C SER A 55 6.31 -5.57 -0.44
N PRO A 56 6.20 -6.82 -0.93
CA PRO A 56 7.38 -7.65 -1.15
C PRO A 56 8.45 -6.90 -1.96
N PRO A 57 9.74 -7.18 -1.74
CA PRO A 57 10.80 -6.54 -2.49
C PRO A 57 10.70 -6.93 -3.98
N PRO A 58 11.13 -6.06 -4.93
CA PRO A 58 11.04 -6.34 -6.37
C PRO A 58 11.68 -7.68 -6.80
N GLY A 59 12.75 -8.10 -6.12
CA GLY A 59 13.43 -9.38 -6.38
C GLY A 59 12.70 -10.64 -5.88
N ALA A 60 11.58 -10.51 -5.17
CA ALA A 60 10.73 -11.63 -4.79
C ALA A 60 9.77 -12.07 -5.93
N PHE A 61 9.67 -11.27 -7.00
CA PHE A 61 8.85 -11.55 -8.17
C PHE A 61 9.67 -12.17 -9.30
N ASP A 62 8.98 -12.67 -10.33
CA ASP A 62 9.61 -13.19 -11.53
C ASP A 62 10.59 -12.19 -12.15
N VAL A 63 11.71 -12.70 -12.67
CA VAL A 63 12.76 -11.88 -13.26
C VAL A 63 12.18 -11.04 -14.41
N GLY A 64 12.40 -9.73 -14.34
CA GLY A 64 11.92 -8.79 -15.33
C GLY A 64 10.47 -8.31 -15.10
N LEU A 65 9.74 -8.85 -14.11
CA LEU A 65 8.41 -8.34 -13.78
C LEU A 65 8.48 -6.93 -13.22
N TYR A 66 9.47 -6.63 -12.39
CA TYR A 66 9.71 -5.29 -11.87
C TYR A 66 11.06 -4.78 -12.35
N THR A 67 11.05 -3.57 -12.91
CA THR A 67 12.27 -2.89 -13.36
C THR A 67 12.43 -1.57 -12.64
N LYS A 68 13.66 -1.21 -12.30
CA LYS A 68 13.96 0.11 -11.75
C LYS A 68 13.57 1.16 -12.79
N CYS A 69 12.77 2.12 -12.36
CA CYS A 69 12.39 3.21 -13.23
C CYS A 69 13.58 4.15 -13.46
N THR A 70 13.83 4.50 -14.72
CA THR A 70 14.94 5.36 -15.14
C THR A 70 14.47 6.57 -15.94
N THR A 71 13.18 6.93 -15.88
CA THR A 71 12.64 8.13 -16.52
C THR A 71 12.87 9.36 -15.63
N ALA A 72 12.82 10.56 -16.22
CA ALA A 72 13.07 11.80 -15.47
C ALA A 72 12.20 11.96 -14.20
N PRO A 73 10.90 11.62 -14.19
CA PRO A 73 10.09 11.67 -12.98
C PRO A 73 10.64 10.80 -11.84
N CYS A 74 11.21 9.63 -12.14
CA CYS A 74 11.73 8.69 -11.15
C CYS A 74 12.96 9.18 -10.39
N PHE A 75 13.58 10.27 -10.86
CA PHE A 75 14.69 10.94 -10.20
C PHE A 75 14.27 12.24 -9.50
N ALA A 76 12.96 12.56 -9.46
CA ALA A 76 12.45 13.77 -8.82
C ALA A 76 12.60 13.76 -7.29
N ALA A 77 12.66 12.57 -6.68
CA ALA A 77 12.94 12.36 -5.26
C ALA A 77 14.20 11.49 -5.13
N SER A 78 15.23 11.99 -4.43
CA SER A 78 16.51 11.28 -4.30
C SER A 78 16.50 10.19 -3.22
N ASP A 79 15.52 10.23 -2.32
CA ASP A 79 15.32 9.36 -1.17
C ASP A 79 14.39 8.18 -1.46
N VAL A 80 13.92 8.05 -2.71
CA VAL A 80 12.98 7.01 -3.13
C VAL A 80 13.45 6.34 -4.41
N GLU A 81 13.63 5.02 -4.38
CA GLU A 81 13.81 4.22 -5.60
C GLU A 81 12.45 3.70 -6.08
N VAL A 82 12.13 3.95 -7.35
CA VAL A 82 10.84 3.55 -7.95
C VAL A 82 11.01 2.32 -8.84
N PHE A 83 10.15 1.32 -8.68
CA PHE A 83 10.09 0.12 -9.53
C PHE A 83 8.70 -0.06 -10.14
N THR A 84 8.64 -0.36 -11.45
CA THR A 84 7.38 -0.49 -12.23
C THR A 84 7.37 -1.77 -13.06
N ARG A 85 6.17 -2.24 -13.45
CA ARG A 85 6.01 -3.48 -14.22
C ARG A 85 6.17 -3.32 -15.73
N LEU A 86 5.83 -2.17 -16.31
CA LEU A 86 5.93 -1.91 -17.76
C LEU A 86 6.09 -0.41 -18.05
N GLY A 87 7.21 0.00 -18.66
CA GLY A 87 7.34 1.31 -19.32
C GLY A 87 7.44 2.54 -18.42
N GLY A 88 7.63 2.39 -17.10
CA GLY A 88 7.79 3.52 -16.19
C GLY A 88 6.51 4.31 -15.92
N VAL A 89 5.34 3.73 -16.24
CA VAL A 89 4.03 4.30 -15.86
C VAL A 89 3.76 3.99 -14.40
N PHE A 90 3.27 4.98 -13.66
CA PHE A 90 2.93 4.82 -12.26
C PHE A 90 1.47 4.41 -12.12
N ASP A 91 1.25 3.29 -11.44
CA ASP A 91 -0.06 2.76 -11.09
C ASP A 91 -0.03 2.09 -9.70
N GLU A 92 -1.12 1.40 -9.33
CA GLU A 92 -1.26 0.67 -8.06
C GLU A 92 -0.21 -0.45 -7.85
N SER A 93 0.49 -0.87 -8.90
CA SER A 93 1.54 -1.88 -8.82
C SER A 93 2.93 -1.28 -8.58
N THR A 94 3.07 0.04 -8.55
CA THR A 94 4.34 0.74 -8.35
C THR A 94 4.92 0.43 -6.97
N ILE A 95 6.19 0.04 -6.91
CA ILE A 95 6.91 -0.16 -5.65
C ILE A 95 7.81 1.05 -5.40
N PHE A 96 7.57 1.72 -4.28
CA PHE A 96 8.47 2.73 -3.72
C PHE A 96 9.36 2.07 -2.67
N LYS A 97 10.66 2.05 -2.93
CA LYS A 97 11.66 1.59 -1.96
C LYS A 97 12.26 2.83 -1.30
N VAL A 98 12.00 2.96 0.00
CA VAL A 98 12.55 4.00 0.87
C VAL A 98 13.54 3.36 1.82
N GLU A 99 14.61 4.07 2.16
CA GLU A 99 15.44 3.66 3.30
C GLU A 99 14.68 4.01 4.58
N ALA A 100 14.52 3.03 5.48
CA ALA A 100 13.90 3.32 6.76
C ALA A 100 14.79 4.32 7.52
N PRO A 101 14.23 5.39 8.11
CA PRO A 101 15.00 6.20 9.05
C PRO A 101 15.45 5.27 10.18
N ASP A 102 16.75 5.27 10.49
CA ASP A 102 17.31 4.54 11.64
C ASP A 102 16.47 4.91 12.88
N GLY A 103 15.76 3.93 13.44
CA GLY A 103 14.93 4.09 14.63
C GLY A 103 15.76 4.25 15.90
#